data_AF-A0A8H3WHC1-F1
#
_entry.id   AF-A0A8H3WHC1-F1
#
_cell.length_a   1.000
_cell.length_b   1.000
_cell.length_c   1.000
_cell.angle_alpha   90.00
_cell.angle_beta   90.00
_cell.angle_gamma   90.00
#
_symmetry.space_group_name_H-M   'P 1'
#
loop_
_entity.id
_entity.type
_entity.pdbx_description
1 polymer ?
#
loop_
_entity_poly.entity_id
_entity_poly.type
_entity_poly.pdbx_seq_one_letter_code
_entity_poly.pdbx_strand_id
1 'polypeptide(L)'
;MPSALSPIETTSAITSFASIPAKSPDAPKVVAPSTKRITRPKESIPQILIDEAKATKYEPFDPKKHLNYQPPSKIYSMKEIGLDGHGIAPTAVCEPFPLFTEEAIMQMRAEAFSDECLKDCRYQSSFIKNMIRGMGHDRAPFIYDAWKSPEVLAKIAEIAGVELIPAVDVDIGNVNVSINDENENSVQNWSSSDDDKLSAVAWHYDSYPFVVVTMLSDCTDMVGGETALRLQDGTIRKVRGPAMGTAVVMQGRYIEHQALKAFGGRERISMVTSFRAKSPFIKDETTLAGVRTTSVLSDLYTQFTDYRLEILEERIRAKRQEERGREVARRPFDIPEMRSFLEDQIKLLQGTLDEVYALDD
;
A
#
# COMPACT_ATOMS: atom_id res chain seq x y z
N MET A 1 -4.45 76.27 12.59
CA MET A 1 -4.57 74.80 12.66
C MET A 1 -4.36 74.22 11.26
N PRO A 2 -3.19 73.67 10.95
CA PRO A 2 -3.03 72.70 9.87
C PRO A 2 -2.86 71.28 10.43
N SER A 3 -3.51 70.33 9.77
CA SER A 3 -3.54 68.90 10.04
C SER A 3 -2.17 68.25 9.84
N ALA A 4 -1.70 67.48 10.81
CA ALA A 4 -0.50 66.65 10.73
C ALA A 4 -0.79 65.37 9.94
N LEU A 5 0.03 65.07 8.93
CA LEU A 5 0.13 63.76 8.30
C LEU A 5 1.23 62.97 9.02
N SER A 6 0.91 61.75 9.45
CA SER A 6 1.84 60.79 10.04
C SER A 6 2.72 60.13 8.96
N PRO A 7 3.98 59.76 9.27
CA PRO A 7 4.85 59.06 8.33
C PRO A 7 4.53 57.56 8.26
N ILE A 8 4.56 57.01 7.05
CA ILE A 8 4.42 55.58 6.75
C ILE A 8 5.75 54.88 7.07
N GLU A 9 5.73 53.93 8.01
CA GLU A 9 6.84 53.02 8.28
C GLU A 9 6.99 52.02 7.12
N THR A 10 8.09 52.08 6.39
CA THR A 10 8.51 51.03 5.47
C THR A 10 9.22 49.91 6.24
N THR A 11 8.50 48.83 6.53
CA THR A 11 9.08 47.58 7.03
C THR A 11 9.72 46.81 5.89
N SER A 12 11.05 46.74 5.91
CA SER A 12 11.87 45.89 5.05
C SER A 12 11.65 44.42 5.43
N ALA A 13 10.97 43.67 4.56
CA ALA A 13 10.82 42.23 4.71
C ALA A 13 12.14 41.55 4.28
N ILE A 14 12.91 41.12 5.28
CA ILE A 14 14.07 40.25 5.11
C ILE A 14 13.57 38.92 4.53
N THR A 15 13.95 38.65 3.28
CA THR A 15 13.81 37.33 2.65
C THR A 15 14.67 36.33 3.41
N SER A 16 14.03 35.59 4.30
CA SER A 16 14.53 34.34 4.86
C SER A 16 14.76 33.35 3.72
N PHE A 17 16.02 33.05 3.42
CA PHE A 17 16.37 31.87 2.64
C PHE A 17 15.96 30.64 3.46
N ALA A 18 14.82 30.04 3.12
CA ALA A 18 14.47 28.72 3.63
C ALA A 18 15.63 27.76 3.32
N SER A 19 16.19 27.12 4.34
CA SER A 19 17.25 26.14 4.15
C SER A 19 16.72 25.05 3.22
N ILE A 20 17.53 24.68 2.23
CA ILE A 20 17.30 23.50 1.38
C ILE A 20 16.95 22.34 2.32
N PRO A 21 15.76 21.73 2.22
CA PRO A 21 15.42 20.61 3.07
C PRO A 21 16.49 19.54 2.90
N ALA A 22 16.98 19.00 4.02
CA ALA A 22 17.94 17.90 3.99
C ALA A 22 17.38 16.81 3.07
N LYS A 23 18.22 16.27 2.17
CA LYS A 23 17.85 15.19 1.25
C LYS A 23 17.18 14.08 2.05
N SER A 24 15.94 13.73 1.70
CA SER A 24 15.24 12.61 2.33
C SER A 24 16.11 11.35 2.27
N PRO A 25 16.14 10.53 3.34
CA PRO A 25 16.83 9.24 3.31
C PRO A 25 16.32 8.37 2.16
N ASP A 26 17.22 7.59 1.57
CA ASP A 26 16.85 6.60 0.56
C ASP A 26 15.96 5.51 1.20
N ALA A 27 14.98 5.00 0.46
CA ALA A 27 14.11 3.96 0.97
C ALA A 27 14.88 2.68 1.38
N PRO A 28 14.47 1.97 2.45
CA PRO A 28 15.10 0.73 2.89
C PRO A 28 15.13 -0.35 1.80
N LYS A 29 16.01 -1.35 1.93
CA LYS A 29 16.04 -2.47 0.97
C LYS A 29 14.90 -3.46 1.27
N VAL A 30 14.11 -3.79 0.25
CA VAL A 30 13.10 -4.86 0.33
C VAL A 30 13.77 -6.22 0.08
N VAL A 31 13.47 -7.19 0.94
CA VAL A 31 13.96 -8.57 0.80
C VAL A 31 12.93 -9.38 0.00
N ALA A 32 13.34 -9.86 -1.16
CA ALA A 32 12.49 -10.71 -1.99
C ALA A 32 12.21 -12.07 -1.31
N PRO A 33 11.04 -12.69 -1.56
CA PRO A 33 10.80 -14.07 -1.19
C PRO A 33 11.89 -14.99 -1.74
N SER A 34 12.25 -16.05 -1.01
CA SER A 34 13.23 -17.04 -1.50
C SER A 34 12.68 -17.88 -2.66
N THR A 35 11.36 -17.80 -2.90
CA THR A 35 10.68 -18.36 -4.06
C THR A 35 11.19 -17.69 -5.33
N LYS A 36 11.82 -18.45 -6.22
CA LYS A 36 12.43 -17.93 -7.44
C LYS A 36 11.45 -17.70 -8.59
N ARG A 37 10.29 -18.36 -8.57
CA ARG A 37 9.30 -18.34 -9.65
C ARG A 37 7.89 -18.57 -9.14
N ILE A 38 6.93 -18.18 -9.96
CA ILE A 38 5.51 -18.43 -9.70
C ILE A 38 5.31 -19.90 -9.35
N THR A 39 4.72 -20.14 -8.18
CA THR A 39 4.45 -21.48 -7.68
C THR A 39 2.98 -21.57 -7.29
N ARG A 40 2.28 -22.63 -7.72
CA ARG A 40 0.89 -22.90 -7.33
C ARG A 40 0.86 -23.62 -5.97
N PRO A 41 -0.07 -23.28 -5.06
CA PRO A 41 -0.21 -24.00 -3.79
C PRO A 41 -0.57 -25.47 -4.01
N LYS A 42 -0.04 -26.35 -3.15
CA LYS A 42 -0.40 -27.78 -3.15
C LYS A 42 -1.55 -28.10 -2.21
N GLU A 43 -1.66 -27.35 -1.11
CA GLU A 43 -2.72 -27.51 -0.11
C GLU A 43 -4.06 -27.11 -0.75
N SER A 44 -5.15 -27.80 -0.43
CA SER A 44 -6.49 -27.40 -0.88
C SER A 44 -7.08 -26.34 0.05
N ILE A 45 -7.86 -25.41 -0.49
CA ILE A 45 -8.71 -24.56 0.35
C ILE A 45 -9.88 -25.42 0.83
N PRO A 46 -10.23 -25.40 2.14
CA PRO A 46 -11.39 -26.12 2.66
C PRO A 46 -12.65 -25.84 1.83
N GLN A 47 -13.35 -26.89 1.41
CA GLN A 47 -14.51 -26.77 0.52
C GLN A 47 -15.63 -25.90 1.14
N ILE A 48 -15.79 -25.93 2.46
CA ILE A 48 -16.75 -25.11 3.18
C ILE A 48 -16.57 -23.61 2.93
N LEU A 49 -15.32 -23.11 2.82
CA LEU A 49 -15.05 -21.70 2.54
C LEU A 49 -15.46 -21.32 1.12
N ILE A 50 -15.29 -22.24 0.18
CA ILE A 50 -15.67 -22.07 -1.23
C ILE A 50 -17.19 -22.07 -1.35
N ASP A 51 -17.87 -23.02 -0.71
CA ASP A 51 -19.33 -23.16 -0.77
C ASP A 51 -20.03 -21.95 -0.13
N GLU A 52 -19.54 -21.46 1.01
CA GLU A 52 -20.02 -20.22 1.63
C GLU A 52 -19.84 -19.00 0.70
N ALA A 53 -18.68 -18.88 0.07
CA ALA A 53 -18.42 -17.78 -0.86
C ALA A 53 -19.34 -17.85 -2.09
N LYS A 54 -19.61 -19.06 -2.61
CA LYS A 54 -20.52 -19.30 -3.74
C LYS A 54 -22.01 -19.08 -3.40
N ALA A 55 -22.38 -19.12 -2.12
CA ALA A 55 -23.74 -18.85 -1.69
C ALA A 55 -24.12 -17.36 -1.85
N THR A 56 -23.13 -16.46 -1.90
CA THR A 56 -23.34 -15.03 -2.14
C THR A 56 -23.83 -14.80 -3.55
N LYS A 57 -25.02 -14.21 -3.69
CA LYS A 57 -25.53 -13.76 -4.98
C LYS A 57 -24.76 -12.52 -5.43
N TYR A 58 -24.19 -12.57 -6.63
CA TYR A 58 -23.44 -11.45 -7.20
C TYR A 58 -24.27 -10.17 -7.29
N GLU A 59 -23.65 -9.06 -6.92
CA GLU A 59 -24.11 -7.69 -7.14
C GLU A 59 -22.91 -6.79 -7.47
N PRO A 60 -23.06 -5.76 -8.31
CA PRO A 60 -21.98 -4.82 -8.60
C PRO A 60 -21.66 -3.94 -7.39
N PHE A 61 -20.44 -3.39 -7.36
CA PHE A 61 -20.08 -2.43 -6.31
C PHE A 61 -20.93 -1.16 -6.42
N ASP A 62 -21.40 -0.71 -5.26
CA ASP A 62 -22.17 0.53 -5.07
C ASP A 62 -21.65 1.19 -3.80
N PRO A 63 -20.97 2.34 -3.88
CA PRO A 63 -20.41 2.99 -2.70
C PRO A 63 -21.48 3.41 -1.69
N LYS A 64 -22.73 3.64 -2.10
CA LYS A 64 -23.80 4.01 -1.14
C LYS A 64 -24.25 2.83 -0.27
N LYS A 65 -24.06 1.62 -0.75
CA LYS A 65 -24.45 0.37 -0.08
C LYS A 65 -23.27 -0.30 0.62
N HIS A 66 -22.11 -0.29 -0.03
CA HIS A 66 -20.98 -1.14 0.32
C HIS A 66 -19.88 -0.43 1.10
N LEU A 67 -19.81 0.91 1.05
CA LEU A 67 -18.88 1.71 1.83
C LEU A 67 -19.46 1.99 3.23
N ASN A 68 -18.72 1.64 4.27
CA ASN A 68 -19.07 1.87 5.68
C ASN A 68 -17.95 2.63 6.40
N TYR A 69 -17.51 3.74 5.80
CA TYR A 69 -16.39 4.51 6.33
C TYR A 69 -16.71 5.14 7.69
N GLN A 70 -15.89 4.82 8.68
CA GLN A 70 -15.76 5.59 9.92
C GLN A 70 -14.28 5.88 10.13
N PRO A 71 -13.87 7.10 10.49
CA PRO A 71 -12.46 7.43 10.61
C PRO A 71 -11.79 6.62 11.73
N PRO A 72 -10.49 6.29 11.60
CA PRO A 72 -9.75 5.59 12.63
C PRO A 72 -9.71 6.39 13.93
N SER A 73 -9.73 5.70 15.07
CA SER A 73 -9.61 6.33 16.38
C SER A 73 -8.26 7.04 16.58
N LYS A 74 -7.22 6.59 15.86
CA LYS A 74 -5.89 7.18 15.88
C LYS A 74 -5.15 6.95 14.57
N ILE A 75 -4.43 7.98 14.14
CA ILE A 75 -3.45 7.94 13.06
C ILE A 75 -2.09 8.25 13.69
N TYR A 76 -1.12 7.35 13.53
CA TYR A 76 0.26 7.57 13.92
C TYR A 76 1.02 8.19 12.77
N SER A 77 1.80 9.22 13.04
CA SER A 77 2.64 9.91 12.06
C SER A 77 4.04 9.29 11.95
N MET A 78 4.70 9.49 10.81
CA MET A 78 6.11 9.14 10.60
C MET A 78 7.01 9.78 11.67
N LYS A 79 6.70 11.01 12.06
CA LYS A 79 7.42 11.72 13.13
C LYS A 79 7.28 11.05 14.49
N GLU A 80 6.09 10.57 14.86
CA GLU A 80 5.85 9.88 16.14
C GLU A 80 6.57 8.52 16.25
N ILE A 81 6.94 7.91 15.13
CA ILE A 81 7.72 6.66 15.10
C ILE A 81 9.21 6.89 14.80
N GLY A 82 9.64 8.15 14.73
CA GLY A 82 11.04 8.55 14.51
C GLY A 82 11.51 8.48 13.05
N LEU A 83 10.59 8.32 12.10
CA LEU A 83 10.87 8.19 10.66
C LEU A 83 10.48 9.45 9.86
N ASP A 84 10.57 10.63 10.48
CA ASP A 84 10.24 11.89 9.81
C ASP A 84 11.02 12.05 8.49
N GLY A 85 10.35 12.50 7.43
CA GLY A 85 10.95 12.68 6.09
C GLY A 85 11.32 11.40 5.30
N HIS A 86 11.11 10.19 5.84
CA HIS A 86 11.43 8.93 5.14
C HIS A 86 10.36 8.55 4.10
N GLY A 87 9.08 8.72 4.42
CA GLY A 87 7.96 8.35 3.56
C GLY A 87 7.60 9.40 2.49
N ILE A 88 6.42 9.23 1.90
CA ILE A 88 5.82 10.17 0.93
C ILE A 88 4.68 11.01 1.53
N ALA A 89 4.34 10.75 2.79
CA ALA A 89 3.26 11.40 3.50
C ALA A 89 3.55 11.47 5.02
N PRO A 90 2.85 12.34 5.78
CA PRO A 90 3.05 12.42 7.23
C PRO A 90 2.51 11.21 8.00
N THR A 91 1.48 10.52 7.49
CA THR A 91 0.87 9.35 8.14
C THR A 91 1.77 8.13 8.04
N ALA A 92 2.15 7.51 9.16
CA ALA A 92 2.83 6.23 9.16
C ALA A 92 1.84 5.06 9.00
N VAL A 93 0.86 5.00 9.91
CA VAL A 93 -0.13 3.93 9.99
C VAL A 93 -1.33 4.39 10.80
N CYS A 94 -2.52 3.87 10.54
CA CYS A 94 -3.70 4.10 11.38
C CYS A 94 -4.08 2.87 12.21
N GLU A 95 -4.82 3.08 13.31
CA GLU A 95 -5.59 2.00 13.93
C GLU A 95 -6.64 1.48 12.92
N PRO A 96 -7.09 0.22 13.05
CA PRO A 96 -8.14 -0.31 12.19
C PRO A 96 -9.41 0.53 12.23
N PHE A 97 -10.04 0.69 11.07
CA PHE A 97 -11.26 1.49 10.93
C PHE A 97 -12.26 0.81 9.99
N PRO A 98 -13.58 0.89 10.26
CA PRO A 98 -14.60 0.40 9.34
C PRO A 98 -14.47 1.05 7.94
N LEU A 99 -14.40 0.21 6.91
CA LEU A 99 -14.33 0.67 5.51
C LEU A 99 -15.43 0.04 4.66
N PHE A 100 -15.68 -1.26 4.80
CA PHE A 100 -16.67 -1.98 3.99
C PHE A 100 -17.77 -2.57 4.87
N THR A 101 -18.99 -2.68 4.33
CA THR A 101 -20.07 -3.43 4.98
C THR A 101 -19.79 -4.93 4.93
N GLU A 102 -20.45 -5.70 5.79
CA GLU A 102 -20.39 -7.16 5.74
C GLU A 102 -20.84 -7.71 4.37
N GLU A 103 -21.88 -7.13 3.78
CA GLU A 103 -22.34 -7.48 2.43
C GLU A 103 -21.24 -7.31 1.38
N ALA A 104 -20.46 -6.22 1.47
CA ALA A 104 -19.32 -6.01 0.60
C ALA A 104 -18.21 -7.05 0.82
N ILE A 105 -17.94 -7.42 2.06
CA ILE A 105 -16.99 -8.49 2.38
C ILE A 105 -17.44 -9.82 1.78
N MET A 106 -18.75 -10.13 1.82
CA MET A 106 -19.28 -11.34 1.20
C MET A 106 -19.08 -11.34 -0.33
N GLN A 107 -19.28 -10.21 -1.01
CA GLN A 107 -19.00 -10.09 -2.45
C GLN A 107 -17.50 -10.27 -2.74
N MET A 108 -16.62 -9.61 -1.98
CA MET A 108 -15.16 -9.77 -2.12
C MET A 108 -14.71 -11.22 -1.94
N ARG A 109 -15.27 -11.93 -0.95
CA ARG A 109 -15.01 -13.35 -0.75
C ARG A 109 -15.53 -14.18 -1.93
N ALA A 110 -16.75 -13.91 -2.41
CA ALA A 110 -17.34 -14.62 -3.54
C ALA A 110 -16.46 -14.56 -4.79
N GLU A 111 -15.90 -13.38 -5.11
CA GLU A 111 -14.99 -13.21 -6.24
C GLU A 111 -13.65 -13.90 -6.02
N ALA A 112 -13.02 -13.70 -4.85
CA ALA A 112 -11.71 -14.28 -4.55
C ALA A 112 -11.75 -15.82 -4.57
N PHE A 113 -12.83 -16.44 -4.07
CA PHE A 113 -13.01 -17.90 -4.03
C PHE A 113 -13.78 -18.45 -5.23
N SER A 114 -14.02 -17.66 -6.28
CA SER A 114 -14.60 -18.15 -7.54
C SER A 114 -13.70 -19.21 -8.18
N ASP A 115 -14.29 -20.10 -8.97
CA ASP A 115 -13.55 -21.17 -9.65
C ASP A 115 -12.45 -20.62 -10.58
N GLU A 116 -12.70 -19.49 -11.22
CA GLU A 116 -11.75 -18.81 -12.10
C GLU A 116 -10.57 -18.23 -11.31
N CYS A 117 -10.83 -17.51 -10.21
CA CYS A 117 -9.77 -16.96 -9.35
C CYS A 117 -8.92 -18.07 -8.71
N LEU A 118 -9.55 -19.14 -8.21
CA LEU A 118 -8.81 -20.25 -7.58
C LEU A 118 -7.96 -21.02 -8.58
N LYS A 119 -8.39 -21.11 -9.84
CA LYS A 119 -7.65 -21.78 -10.90
C LYS A 119 -6.50 -20.93 -11.44
N ASP A 120 -6.78 -19.66 -11.76
CA ASP A 120 -5.85 -18.85 -12.55
C ASP A 120 -5.06 -17.84 -11.71
N CYS A 121 -5.56 -17.43 -10.54
CA CYS A 121 -4.99 -16.36 -9.72
C CYS A 121 -4.35 -16.84 -8.41
N ARG A 122 -4.31 -18.16 -8.16
CA ARG A 122 -3.84 -18.72 -6.89
C ARG A 122 -2.35 -19.08 -6.89
N TYR A 123 -1.58 -18.57 -5.94
CA TYR A 123 -0.12 -18.71 -5.85
C TYR A 123 0.37 -18.95 -4.40
N GLN A 124 1.62 -19.39 -4.26
CA GLN A 124 2.32 -19.49 -2.97
C GLN A 124 3.72 -18.86 -3.06
N SER A 125 4.25 -18.45 -1.91
CA SER A 125 5.64 -18.03 -1.72
C SER A 125 6.18 -18.55 -0.40
N SER A 126 7.46 -18.26 -0.12
CA SER A 126 8.07 -18.50 1.19
C SER A 126 7.44 -17.69 2.32
N PHE A 127 6.70 -16.62 2.00
CA PHE A 127 6.04 -15.77 2.99
C PHE A 127 4.58 -16.16 3.18
N ILE A 128 3.86 -16.49 2.09
CA ILE A 128 2.43 -16.75 2.11
C ILE A 128 2.14 -18.06 1.39
N LYS A 129 1.60 -19.05 2.10
CA LYS A 129 1.28 -20.38 1.55
C LYS A 129 0.12 -20.37 0.56
N ASN A 130 -0.84 -19.46 0.74
CA ASN A 130 -2.02 -19.35 -0.11
C ASN A 130 -2.35 -17.88 -0.37
N MET A 131 -2.13 -17.45 -1.60
CA MET A 131 -2.36 -16.09 -2.08
C MET A 131 -3.23 -16.15 -3.33
N ILE A 132 -4.20 -15.25 -3.46
CA ILE A 132 -5.02 -15.06 -4.66
C ILE A 132 -4.76 -13.62 -5.15
N ARG A 133 -4.16 -13.49 -6.34
CA ARG A 133 -3.55 -12.25 -6.85
C ARG A 133 -3.69 -12.15 -8.36
N GLY A 134 -3.74 -10.92 -8.88
CA GLY A 134 -3.88 -10.68 -10.31
C GLY A 134 -5.25 -11.10 -10.85
N MET A 135 -6.30 -10.89 -10.06
CA MET A 135 -7.67 -11.21 -10.47
C MET A 135 -8.11 -10.31 -11.63
N GLY A 136 -7.88 -9.00 -11.49
CA GLY A 136 -8.30 -7.98 -12.45
C GLY A 136 -9.82 -7.82 -12.51
N HIS A 137 -10.28 -6.85 -13.30
CA HIS A 137 -11.71 -6.59 -13.47
C HIS A 137 -12.46 -7.81 -14.06
N ASP A 138 -11.83 -8.57 -14.96
CA ASP A 138 -12.48 -9.69 -15.64
C ASP A 138 -12.92 -10.81 -14.69
N ARG A 139 -12.17 -11.04 -13.60
CA ARG A 139 -12.46 -12.14 -12.64
C ARG A 139 -13.03 -11.63 -11.32
N ALA A 140 -12.78 -10.38 -10.97
CA ALA A 140 -13.20 -9.78 -9.70
C ALA A 140 -13.65 -8.31 -9.89
N PRO A 141 -14.72 -8.06 -10.66
CA PRO A 141 -15.19 -6.71 -10.97
C PRO A 141 -15.61 -5.93 -9.71
N PHE A 142 -16.24 -6.56 -8.71
CA PHE A 142 -16.61 -5.90 -7.46
C PHE A 142 -15.38 -5.42 -6.69
N ILE A 143 -14.37 -6.28 -6.49
CA ILE A 143 -13.11 -5.90 -5.84
C ILE A 143 -12.42 -4.78 -6.63
N TYR A 144 -12.36 -4.91 -7.95
CA TYR A 144 -11.71 -3.94 -8.82
C TYR A 144 -12.37 -2.57 -8.75
N ASP A 145 -13.70 -2.52 -8.87
CA ASP A 145 -14.48 -1.29 -8.81
C ASP A 145 -14.46 -0.66 -7.42
N ALA A 146 -14.48 -1.48 -6.36
CA ALA A 146 -14.34 -0.99 -4.99
C ALA A 146 -13.02 -0.25 -4.78
N TRP A 147 -11.91 -0.80 -5.25
CA TRP A 147 -10.58 -0.19 -5.10
C TRP A 147 -10.26 0.92 -6.10
N LYS A 148 -11.08 1.08 -7.16
CA LYS A 148 -11.00 2.23 -8.08
C LYS A 148 -12.09 3.29 -7.84
N SER A 149 -13.04 3.04 -6.93
CA SER A 149 -14.10 3.97 -6.57
C SER A 149 -13.53 5.30 -6.06
N PRO A 150 -13.90 6.45 -6.65
CA PRO A 150 -13.51 7.76 -6.15
C PRO A 150 -13.88 7.98 -4.68
N GLU A 151 -15.01 7.43 -4.23
CA GLU A 151 -15.48 7.51 -2.85
C GLU A 151 -14.54 6.78 -1.90
N VAL A 152 -14.12 5.55 -2.24
CA VAL A 152 -13.15 4.78 -1.44
C VAL A 152 -11.80 5.49 -1.45
N LEU A 153 -11.30 5.89 -2.63
CA LEU A 153 -10.00 6.57 -2.76
C LEU A 153 -9.94 7.88 -1.98
N ALA A 154 -11.04 8.64 -1.94
CA ALA A 154 -11.12 9.86 -1.13
C ALA A 154 -10.94 9.57 0.37
N LYS A 155 -11.50 8.46 0.88
CA LYS A 155 -11.34 8.07 2.29
C LYS A 155 -9.96 7.56 2.63
N ILE A 156 -9.34 6.82 1.72
CA ILE A 156 -7.94 6.41 1.87
C ILE A 156 -7.01 7.63 1.84
N ALA A 157 -7.24 8.58 0.93
CA ALA A 157 -6.45 9.82 0.85
C ALA A 157 -6.60 10.70 2.11
N GLU A 158 -7.82 10.78 2.67
CA GLU A 158 -8.11 11.48 3.93
C GLU A 158 -7.21 10.97 5.08
N ILE A 159 -7.05 9.65 5.20
CA ILE A 159 -6.19 9.03 6.22
C ILE A 159 -4.71 9.15 5.89
N ALA A 160 -4.34 8.90 4.62
CA ALA A 160 -2.95 8.91 4.18
C ALA A 160 -2.32 10.31 4.27
N GLY A 161 -3.13 11.38 4.15
CA GLY A 161 -2.65 12.75 4.07
C GLY A 161 -2.02 13.10 2.71
N VAL A 162 -2.27 12.28 1.69
CA VAL A 162 -1.83 12.46 0.30
C VAL A 162 -2.82 11.74 -0.62
N GLU A 163 -3.05 12.26 -1.83
CA GLU A 163 -3.85 11.54 -2.83
C GLU A 163 -3.13 10.27 -3.28
N LEU A 164 -3.82 9.13 -3.16
CA LEU A 164 -3.34 7.81 -3.53
C LEU A 164 -4.24 7.19 -4.61
N ILE A 165 -3.62 6.38 -5.46
CA ILE A 165 -4.30 5.50 -6.42
C ILE A 165 -3.66 4.11 -6.38
N PRO A 166 -4.39 3.03 -6.75
CA PRO A 166 -3.80 1.70 -6.84
C PRO A 166 -2.55 1.73 -7.73
N ALA A 167 -1.47 1.08 -7.28
CA ALA A 167 -0.17 1.18 -7.94
C ALA A 167 -0.17 0.50 -9.31
N VAL A 168 -0.62 -0.76 -9.34
CA VAL A 168 -0.81 -1.59 -10.53
C VAL A 168 -2.03 -2.48 -10.31
N ASP A 169 -2.72 -2.85 -11.38
CA ASP A 169 -3.94 -3.67 -11.31
C ASP A 169 -3.68 -5.09 -10.81
N VAL A 170 -2.48 -5.66 -11.06
CA VAL A 170 -2.08 -6.98 -10.55
C VAL A 170 -2.12 -7.04 -9.01
N ASP A 171 -1.90 -5.90 -8.35
CA ASP A 171 -1.87 -5.75 -6.89
C ASP A 171 -3.21 -5.33 -6.28
N ILE A 172 -4.24 -5.10 -7.10
CA ILE A 172 -5.58 -4.80 -6.58
C ILE A 172 -6.16 -6.07 -5.94
N GLY A 173 -6.43 -5.96 -4.64
CA GLY A 173 -7.13 -7.00 -3.89
C GLY A 173 -6.35 -8.30 -3.71
N ASN A 174 -5.03 -8.26 -3.48
CA ASN A 174 -4.26 -9.45 -3.16
C ASN A 174 -4.78 -10.12 -1.87
N VAL A 175 -5.40 -11.30 -1.97
CA VAL A 175 -5.97 -12.03 -0.83
C VAL A 175 -4.99 -13.07 -0.30
N ASN A 176 -4.59 -12.94 0.95
CA ASN A 176 -3.79 -13.93 1.68
C ASN A 176 -4.71 -14.78 2.54
N VAL A 177 -4.62 -16.10 2.40
CA VAL A 177 -5.46 -17.09 3.09
C VAL A 177 -4.59 -17.90 4.06
N SER A 178 -4.92 -17.87 5.34
CA SER A 178 -4.36 -18.75 6.35
C SER A 178 -5.49 -19.59 6.96
N ILE A 179 -5.34 -20.91 6.93
CA ILE A 179 -6.27 -21.85 7.56
C ILE A 179 -5.65 -22.30 8.89
N ASN A 180 -6.45 -22.33 9.95
CA ASN A 180 -5.98 -22.81 11.25
C ASN A 180 -6.20 -24.31 11.35
N ASP A 181 -5.15 -25.06 11.69
CA ASP A 181 -5.30 -26.45 12.11
C ASP A 181 -5.83 -26.50 13.54
N GLU A 182 -6.95 -27.19 13.77
CA GLU A 182 -7.67 -27.26 15.05
C GLU A 182 -6.78 -27.74 16.22
N ASN A 183 -5.71 -28.49 15.94
CA ASN A 183 -4.79 -29.05 16.93
C ASN A 183 -3.60 -28.14 17.29
N GLU A 184 -3.18 -27.23 16.40
CA GLU A 184 -1.95 -26.41 16.61
C GLU A 184 -2.24 -25.01 17.17
N ASN A 185 -3.42 -24.44 16.88
CA ASN A 185 -3.74 -23.03 17.16
C ASN A 185 -4.72 -22.82 18.33
N SER A 186 -4.81 -23.76 19.27
CA SER A 186 -5.62 -23.57 20.48
C SER A 186 -5.01 -22.50 21.39
N VAL A 187 -5.87 -21.63 21.95
CA VAL A 187 -5.46 -20.55 22.88
C VAL A 187 -4.69 -21.10 24.09
N GLN A 188 -4.85 -22.39 24.41
CA GLN A 188 -4.20 -23.08 25.52
C GLN A 188 -2.71 -23.39 25.29
N ASN A 189 -2.23 -23.45 24.03
CA ASN A 189 -0.81 -23.69 23.70
C ASN A 189 0.04 -22.41 23.63
N TRP A 190 -0.50 -21.27 24.09
CA TRP A 190 0.20 -19.98 24.11
C TRP A 190 1.30 -19.94 25.18
N SER A 191 2.55 -20.26 24.81
CA SER A 191 3.74 -19.99 25.62
C SER A 191 4.58 -18.88 24.98
N SER A 192 4.74 -17.76 25.68
CA SER A 192 5.33 -16.49 25.20
C SER A 192 6.85 -16.47 24.98
N SER A 193 7.48 -17.56 24.51
CA SER A 193 8.95 -17.66 24.49
C SER A 193 9.62 -17.89 23.12
N ASP A 194 8.88 -17.97 22.02
CA ASP A 194 9.47 -18.07 20.66
C ASP A 194 8.89 -17.00 19.73
N ASP A 195 9.62 -15.89 19.56
CA ASP A 195 9.20 -14.75 18.71
C ASP A 195 9.00 -15.14 17.24
N ASP A 196 9.79 -16.08 16.70
CA ASP A 196 9.64 -16.57 15.31
C ASP A 196 8.38 -17.44 15.12
N LYS A 197 7.87 -18.09 16.18
CA LYS A 197 6.64 -18.88 16.11
C LYS A 197 5.37 -18.03 16.15
N LEU A 198 5.49 -16.75 16.52
CA LEU A 198 4.40 -15.78 16.65
C LEU A 198 4.11 -15.01 15.35
N SER A 199 4.90 -15.18 14.29
CA SER A 199 4.76 -14.42 13.05
C SER A 199 3.90 -15.14 12.01
N ALA A 200 2.90 -14.44 11.46
CA ALA A 200 2.16 -14.85 10.27
C ALA A 200 2.87 -14.40 8.99
N VAL A 201 3.52 -13.23 9.05
CA VAL A 201 4.42 -12.71 8.01
C VAL A 201 5.60 -12.07 8.70
N ALA A 202 6.81 -12.58 8.44
CA ALA A 202 8.06 -12.15 9.07
C ALA A 202 8.35 -10.65 8.87
N TRP A 203 9.30 -10.10 9.62
CA TRP A 203 9.74 -8.71 9.46
C TRP A 203 10.13 -8.39 8.01
N HIS A 204 9.52 -7.36 7.44
CA HIS A 204 9.76 -6.95 6.07
C HIS A 204 9.41 -5.47 5.86
N TYR A 205 9.79 -4.98 4.67
CA TYR A 205 9.28 -3.76 4.07
C TYR A 205 8.44 -4.12 2.85
N ASP A 206 7.37 -3.38 2.60
CA ASP A 206 6.55 -3.60 1.41
C ASP A 206 7.24 -3.10 0.14
N SER A 207 6.75 -3.58 -0.99
CA SER A 207 7.19 -3.17 -2.32
C SER A 207 6.72 -1.77 -2.71
N TYR A 208 5.55 -1.33 -2.21
CA TYR A 208 4.87 -0.12 -2.64
C TYR A 208 4.72 0.90 -1.51
N PRO A 209 4.72 2.22 -1.81
CA PRO A 209 4.70 3.29 -0.81
C PRO A 209 3.63 3.12 0.27
N PHE A 210 2.41 2.78 -0.14
CA PHE A 210 1.29 2.54 0.75
C PHE A 210 0.65 1.18 0.49
N VAL A 211 0.08 0.61 1.55
CA VAL A 211 -0.84 -0.53 1.48
C VAL A 211 -2.10 -0.24 2.27
N VAL A 212 -3.21 -0.79 1.80
CA VAL A 212 -4.45 -0.90 2.57
C VAL A 212 -4.74 -2.37 2.81
N VAL A 213 -4.73 -2.77 4.08
CA VAL A 213 -5.02 -4.15 4.51
C VAL A 213 -6.45 -4.20 5.03
N THR A 214 -7.32 -4.94 4.36
CA THR A 214 -8.72 -5.16 4.73
C THR A 214 -8.92 -6.59 5.24
N MET A 215 -9.62 -6.76 6.36
CA MET A 215 -9.90 -8.10 6.88
C MET A 215 -11.20 -8.67 6.28
N LEU A 216 -11.12 -9.87 5.71
CA LEU A 216 -12.25 -10.59 5.12
C LEU A 216 -12.78 -11.72 6.02
N SER A 217 -12.03 -12.12 7.04
CA SER A 217 -12.48 -13.10 8.03
C SER A 217 -13.27 -12.43 9.15
N ASP A 218 -14.23 -13.17 9.69
CA ASP A 218 -14.74 -12.91 11.02
C ASP A 218 -13.63 -13.21 12.05
N CYS A 219 -13.28 -12.20 12.84
CA CYS A 219 -12.23 -12.26 13.85
C CYS A 219 -12.80 -12.24 15.28
N THR A 220 -14.11 -12.47 15.46
CA THR A 220 -14.79 -12.38 16.77
C THR A 220 -14.17 -13.29 17.83
N ASP A 221 -13.82 -14.52 17.46
CA ASP A 221 -13.19 -15.51 18.33
C ASP A 221 -11.65 -15.57 18.21
N MET A 222 -11.05 -14.56 17.57
CA MET A 222 -9.60 -14.49 17.35
C MET A 222 -8.92 -13.62 18.41
N VAL A 223 -7.77 -14.11 18.89
CA VAL A 223 -6.87 -13.37 19.78
C VAL A 223 -5.51 -13.22 19.12
N GLY A 224 -4.94 -12.01 19.17
CA GLY A 224 -3.70 -11.66 18.49
C GLY A 224 -3.94 -11.11 17.08
N GLY A 225 -2.99 -11.34 16.17
CA GLY A 225 -3.10 -10.85 14.78
C GLY A 225 -2.69 -9.39 14.59
N GLU A 226 -2.08 -8.76 15.58
CA GLU A 226 -1.60 -7.38 15.53
C GLU A 226 -0.51 -7.20 14.47
N THR A 227 -0.39 -5.97 13.97
CA THR A 227 0.77 -5.57 13.17
C THR A 227 1.81 -4.98 14.11
N ALA A 228 2.98 -5.60 14.18
CA ALA A 228 4.11 -5.07 14.93
C ALA A 228 4.97 -4.22 13.99
N LEU A 229 5.36 -3.04 14.47
CA LEU A 229 6.15 -2.04 13.75
C LEU A 229 7.46 -1.85 14.50
N ARG A 230 8.58 -1.81 13.78
CA ARG A 230 9.87 -1.42 14.35
C ARG A 230 10.04 0.09 14.19
N LEU A 231 10.21 0.78 15.31
CA LEU A 231 10.46 2.22 15.36
C LEU A 231 11.93 2.52 15.06
N GLN A 232 12.25 3.78 14.80
CA GLN A 232 13.63 4.19 14.50
C GLN A 232 14.61 3.91 15.65
N ASP A 233 14.15 3.92 16.90
CA ASP A 233 14.94 3.59 18.09
C ASP A 233 15.10 2.07 18.32
N GLY A 234 14.55 1.24 17.42
CA GLY A 234 14.57 -0.22 17.50
C GLY A 234 13.47 -0.83 18.37
N THR A 235 12.66 -0.01 19.06
CA THR A 235 11.53 -0.51 19.86
C THR A 235 10.41 -1.03 18.97
N ILE A 236 9.60 -1.95 19.51
CA ILE A 236 8.47 -2.54 18.79
C ILE A 236 7.16 -1.96 19.32
N ARG A 237 6.32 -1.45 18.42
CA ARG A 237 4.94 -1.05 18.71
C ARG A 237 3.97 -1.98 18.00
N LYS A 238 2.98 -2.48 18.74
CA LYS A 238 1.89 -3.27 18.16
C LYS A 238 0.69 -2.37 17.93
N VAL A 239 0.14 -2.41 16.73
CA VAL A 239 -1.13 -1.78 16.36
C VAL A 239 -2.17 -2.87 16.22
N ARG A 240 -3.40 -2.58 16.68
CA ARG A 240 -4.47 -3.58 16.69
C ARG A 240 -4.68 -4.14 15.27
N GLY A 241 -4.90 -5.45 15.17
CA GLY A 241 -5.26 -6.09 13.91
C GLY A 241 -6.68 -5.72 13.46
N PRO A 242 -6.96 -5.67 12.15
CA PRO A 242 -8.30 -5.38 11.65
C PRO A 242 -9.27 -6.54 11.93
N ALA A 243 -10.52 -6.19 12.24
CA ALA A 243 -11.68 -7.10 12.26
C ALA A 243 -12.41 -7.07 10.90
N MET A 244 -13.31 -8.01 10.65
CA MET A 244 -14.06 -8.10 9.38
C MET A 244 -14.61 -6.74 8.93
N GLY A 245 -14.39 -6.38 7.66
CA GLY A 245 -14.89 -5.10 7.10
C GLY A 245 -14.05 -3.88 7.46
N THR A 246 -13.10 -4.00 8.39
CA THR A 246 -12.17 -2.93 8.74
C THR A 246 -10.90 -2.97 7.90
N ALA A 247 -10.27 -1.81 7.78
CA ALA A 247 -9.03 -1.62 7.04
C ALA A 247 -7.96 -0.92 7.89
N VAL A 248 -6.71 -1.07 7.48
CA VAL A 248 -5.55 -0.32 7.97
C VAL A 248 -4.82 0.29 6.78
N VAL A 249 -4.51 1.58 6.84
CA VAL A 249 -3.65 2.29 5.87
C VAL A 249 -2.26 2.41 6.47
N MET A 250 -1.21 2.03 5.73
CA MET A 250 0.17 2.03 6.20
C MET A 250 1.18 2.37 5.11
N GLN A 251 2.24 3.11 5.47
CA GLN A 251 3.42 3.36 4.64
C GLN A 251 4.42 2.18 4.68
N GLY A 252 3.98 0.99 4.29
CA GLY A 252 4.73 -0.26 4.49
C GLY A 252 6.09 -0.32 3.78
N ARG A 253 6.30 0.46 2.71
CA ARG A 253 7.62 0.59 2.04
C ARG A 253 8.71 1.13 2.96
N TYR A 254 8.32 1.93 3.94
CA TYR A 254 9.21 2.75 4.77
C TYR A 254 9.27 2.29 6.22
N ILE A 255 8.36 1.41 6.64
CA ILE A 255 8.22 0.95 8.01
C ILE A 255 8.47 -0.55 8.03
N GLU A 256 9.50 -1.00 8.76
CA GLU A 256 9.72 -2.42 8.97
C GLU A 256 8.61 -2.95 9.85
N HIS A 257 7.91 -3.97 9.37
CA HIS A 257 6.75 -4.49 10.07
C HIS A 257 6.61 -6.00 9.91
N GLN A 258 5.84 -6.60 10.82
CA GLN A 258 5.44 -8.00 10.75
C GLN A 258 3.97 -8.14 11.14
N ALA A 259 3.29 -9.10 10.53
CA ALA A 259 1.95 -9.51 10.95
C ALA A 259 2.09 -10.66 11.96
N LEU A 260 1.54 -10.49 13.16
CA LEU A 260 1.52 -11.56 14.16
C LEU A 260 0.44 -12.59 13.82
N LYS A 261 0.62 -13.82 14.32
CA LYS A 261 -0.41 -14.86 14.26
C LYS A 261 -1.60 -14.47 15.12
N ALA A 262 -2.78 -14.83 14.63
CA ALA A 262 -3.99 -14.86 15.44
C ALA A 262 -4.28 -16.32 15.81
N PHE A 263 -4.76 -16.54 17.03
CA PHE A 263 -5.18 -17.84 17.55
C PHE A 263 -6.69 -17.84 17.77
N GLY A 264 -7.33 -18.99 17.62
CA GLY A 264 -8.79 -19.07 17.52
C GLY A 264 -9.31 -18.75 16.12
N GLY A 265 -10.58 -19.05 15.87
CA GLY A 265 -11.21 -18.97 14.55
C GLY A 265 -10.73 -20.05 13.56
N ARG A 266 -11.52 -20.26 12.49
CA ARG A 266 -11.25 -21.28 11.44
C ARG A 266 -10.26 -20.81 10.37
N GLU A 267 -10.25 -19.52 10.02
CA GLU A 267 -9.36 -18.96 9.00
C GLU A 267 -9.10 -17.47 9.21
N ARG A 268 -7.92 -17.02 8.78
CA ARG A 268 -7.55 -15.61 8.68
C ARG A 268 -7.31 -15.24 7.23
N ILE A 269 -8.23 -14.48 6.65
CA ILE A 269 -8.20 -14.02 5.26
C ILE A 269 -8.10 -12.49 5.25
N SER A 270 -7.00 -11.98 4.71
CA SER A 270 -6.77 -10.55 4.55
C SER A 270 -6.60 -10.20 3.08
N MET A 271 -7.22 -9.11 2.65
CA MET A 271 -7.03 -8.53 1.33
C MET A 271 -6.11 -7.31 1.43
N VAL A 272 -5.11 -7.23 0.55
CA VAL A 272 -4.12 -6.14 0.52
C VAL A 272 -4.18 -5.48 -0.85
N THR A 273 -4.36 -4.16 -0.87
CA THR A 273 -4.24 -3.36 -2.10
C THR A 273 -3.07 -2.38 -1.95
N SER A 274 -2.18 -2.39 -2.94
CA SER A 274 -0.99 -1.54 -2.97
C SER A 274 -1.26 -0.20 -3.66
N PHE A 275 -0.72 0.88 -3.12
CA PHE A 275 -0.98 2.25 -3.56
C PHE A 275 0.30 3.03 -3.84
N ARG A 276 0.22 3.93 -4.83
CA ARG A 276 1.21 4.97 -5.11
C ARG A 276 0.58 6.36 -4.98
N ALA A 277 1.43 7.38 -4.87
CA ALA A 277 0.98 8.76 -5.00
C ALA A 277 0.34 8.98 -6.37
N LYS A 278 -0.80 9.68 -6.39
CA LYS A 278 -1.45 10.10 -7.63
C LYS A 278 -0.63 11.18 -8.37
N SER A 279 -0.05 12.11 -7.62
CA SER A 279 0.77 13.17 -8.20
C SER A 279 2.08 12.61 -8.74
N PRO A 280 2.45 12.91 -10.00
CA PRO A 280 3.72 12.48 -10.56
C PRO A 280 4.89 13.19 -9.86
N PHE A 281 4.68 14.31 -9.18
CA PHE A 281 5.75 15.11 -8.56
C PHE A 281 6.16 14.64 -7.16
N ILE A 282 5.47 13.63 -6.62
CA ILE A 282 5.87 12.96 -5.38
C ILE A 282 6.86 11.85 -5.74
N LYS A 283 7.84 11.61 -4.87
CA LYS A 283 8.81 10.53 -5.07
C LYS A 283 8.10 9.18 -5.10
N ASP A 284 8.59 8.27 -5.94
CA ASP A 284 8.09 6.90 -6.03
C ASP A 284 9.27 5.93 -6.02
N GLU A 285 9.40 5.25 -4.88
CA GLU A 285 10.45 4.28 -4.55
C GLU A 285 9.91 2.85 -4.55
N THR A 286 8.86 2.60 -5.33
CA THR A 286 8.34 1.26 -5.60
C THR A 286 9.44 0.35 -6.13
N THR A 287 9.50 -0.86 -5.58
CA THR A 287 10.34 -1.96 -6.06
C THR A 287 9.46 -3.18 -6.29
N LEU A 288 9.83 -4.06 -7.23
CA LEU A 288 9.07 -5.28 -7.51
C LEU A 288 9.62 -6.49 -6.74
N ALA A 289 10.65 -6.30 -5.88
CA ALA A 289 11.30 -7.36 -5.11
C ALA A 289 10.32 -8.30 -4.38
N GLY A 290 9.30 -7.76 -3.72
CA GLY A 290 8.35 -8.54 -2.93
C GLY A 290 7.30 -9.30 -3.76
N VAL A 291 7.03 -8.86 -4.98
CA VAL A 291 5.89 -9.32 -5.79
C VAL A 291 6.26 -9.99 -7.12
N ARG A 292 7.51 -9.84 -7.57
CA ARG A 292 8.00 -10.35 -8.86
C ARG A 292 7.79 -11.86 -8.99
N THR A 293 8.06 -12.62 -7.93
CA THR A 293 8.03 -14.09 -7.98
C THR A 293 6.64 -14.68 -7.67
N THR A 294 5.66 -13.82 -7.39
CA THR A 294 4.26 -14.20 -7.11
C THR A 294 3.27 -13.60 -8.11
N SER A 295 3.77 -12.98 -9.19
CA SER A 295 2.96 -12.31 -10.21
C SER A 295 3.32 -12.79 -11.61
N VAL A 296 2.36 -12.79 -12.52
CA VAL A 296 2.64 -12.99 -13.96
C VAL A 296 3.50 -11.82 -14.44
N LEU A 297 4.76 -12.10 -14.79
CA LEU A 297 5.76 -11.06 -15.08
C LEU A 297 5.37 -10.15 -16.23
N SER A 298 4.77 -10.71 -17.30
CA SER A 298 4.34 -9.92 -18.45
C SER A 298 3.35 -8.83 -18.03
N ASP A 299 2.37 -9.19 -17.20
CA ASP A 299 1.34 -8.25 -16.73
C ASP A 299 1.94 -7.24 -15.76
N LEU A 300 2.74 -7.72 -14.78
CA LEU A 300 3.38 -6.87 -13.78
C LEU A 300 4.31 -5.84 -14.44
N TYR A 301 5.18 -6.28 -15.35
CA TYR A 301 6.13 -5.40 -16.03
C TYR A 301 5.45 -4.46 -17.00
N THR A 302 4.40 -4.90 -17.71
CA THR A 302 3.62 -4.01 -18.57
C THR A 302 3.01 -2.88 -17.73
N GLN A 303 2.30 -3.20 -16.66
CA GLN A 303 1.64 -2.18 -15.83
C GLN A 303 2.64 -1.29 -15.09
N PHE A 304 3.71 -1.87 -14.53
CA PHE A 304 4.74 -1.11 -13.83
C PHE A 304 5.46 -0.14 -14.77
N THR A 305 5.93 -0.61 -15.92
CA THR A 305 6.66 0.25 -16.85
C THR A 305 5.76 1.32 -17.45
N ASP A 306 4.51 1.00 -17.76
CA ASP A 306 3.52 1.93 -18.30
C ASP A 306 3.33 3.14 -17.37
N TYR A 307 3.00 2.92 -16.09
CA TYR A 307 2.78 4.04 -15.17
C TYR A 307 4.07 4.82 -14.87
N ARG A 308 5.24 4.17 -14.89
CA ARG A 308 6.53 4.85 -14.68
C ARG A 308 6.86 5.77 -15.85
N LEU A 309 6.53 5.35 -17.08
CA LEU A 309 6.63 6.18 -18.27
C LEU A 309 5.61 7.33 -18.26
N GLU A 310 4.39 7.09 -17.79
CA GLU A 310 3.37 8.14 -17.57
C GLU A 310 3.88 9.24 -16.62
N ILE A 311 4.50 8.88 -15.49
CA ILE A 311 5.11 9.85 -14.57
C ILE A 311 6.17 10.70 -15.28
N LEU A 312 7.04 10.09 -16.09
CA LEU A 312 8.05 10.84 -16.86
C LEU A 312 7.40 11.78 -17.87
N GLU A 313 6.37 11.31 -18.59
CA GLU A 313 5.64 12.10 -19.56
C GLU A 313 5.04 13.35 -18.92
N GLU A 314 4.35 13.20 -17.78
CA GLU A 314 3.74 14.31 -17.05
C GLU A 314 4.77 15.31 -16.52
N ARG A 315 5.86 14.81 -15.92
CA ARG A 315 6.96 15.66 -15.41
C ARG A 315 7.64 16.45 -16.53
N ILE A 316 7.95 15.81 -17.65
CA ILE A 316 8.58 16.46 -18.82
C ILE A 316 7.62 17.48 -19.41
N ARG A 317 6.34 17.13 -19.57
CA ARG A 317 5.31 18.06 -20.06
C ARG A 317 5.22 19.31 -19.18
N ALA A 318 5.17 19.15 -17.86
CA ALA A 318 5.12 20.25 -16.91
C ALA A 318 6.38 21.12 -16.98
N LYS A 319 7.58 20.52 -16.95
CA LYS A 319 8.83 21.29 -17.04
C LYS A 319 8.93 22.08 -18.34
N ARG A 320 8.50 21.50 -19.47
CA ARG A 320 8.44 22.22 -20.76
C ARG A 320 7.49 23.42 -20.71
N GLN A 321 6.34 23.31 -20.04
CA GLN A 321 5.40 24.42 -19.88
C GLN A 321 5.98 25.53 -19.00
N GLU A 322 6.62 25.15 -17.88
CA GLU A 322 7.33 26.08 -17.00
C GLU A 322 8.42 26.85 -17.74
N GLU A 323 9.29 26.15 -18.49
CA GLU A 323 10.37 26.78 -19.25
C GLU A 323 9.87 27.75 -20.32
N ARG A 324 8.75 27.44 -20.98
CA ARG A 324 8.08 28.37 -21.90
C ARG A 324 7.58 29.61 -21.17
N GLY A 325 6.99 29.44 -19.99
CA GLY A 325 6.57 30.55 -19.13
C GLY A 325 7.74 31.44 -18.71
N ARG A 326 8.86 30.83 -18.33
CA ARG A 326 10.12 31.53 -18.00
C ARG A 326 10.64 32.36 -19.18
N GLU A 327 10.65 31.78 -20.38
CA GLU A 327 11.11 32.46 -21.60
C GLU A 327 10.23 33.66 -21.96
N VAL A 328 8.90 33.49 -21.92
CA VAL A 328 7.95 34.60 -22.14
C VAL A 328 8.15 35.73 -21.12
N ALA A 329 8.42 35.37 -19.86
CA ALA A 329 8.75 36.32 -18.81
C ALA A 329 10.19 36.89 -18.90
N ARG A 330 10.98 36.49 -19.90
CA ARG A 330 12.37 36.91 -20.14
C ARG A 330 13.30 36.73 -18.93
N ARG A 331 13.04 35.71 -18.10
CA ARG A 331 13.92 35.37 -16.98
C ARG A 331 15.13 34.58 -17.48
N PRO A 332 16.33 34.74 -16.88
CA PRO A 332 17.50 33.96 -17.25
C PRO A 332 17.26 32.46 -17.05
N PHE A 333 17.97 31.63 -17.80
CA PHE A 333 17.90 30.18 -17.66
C PHE A 333 18.55 29.72 -16.35
N ASP A 334 17.86 28.87 -15.60
CA ASP A 334 18.36 28.32 -14.35
C ASP A 334 19.04 26.96 -14.60
N ILE A 335 20.37 26.99 -14.71
CA ILE A 335 21.17 25.78 -14.95
C ILE A 335 21.07 24.80 -13.77
N PRO A 336 21.29 25.21 -12.50
CA PRO A 336 21.13 24.32 -11.35
C PRO A 336 19.77 23.62 -11.30
N GLU A 337 18.69 24.36 -11.50
CA GLU A 337 17.33 23.82 -11.44
C GLU A 337 17.07 22.80 -12.55
N MET A 338 17.41 23.12 -13.81
CA MET A 338 17.26 22.18 -14.91
C MET A 338 18.10 20.92 -14.72
N ARG A 339 19.33 21.07 -14.22
CA ARG A 339 20.19 19.91 -13.92
C ARG A 339 19.55 19.01 -12.86
N SER A 340 19.06 19.58 -11.75
CA SER A 340 18.37 18.82 -10.71
C SER A 340 17.16 18.07 -11.27
N PHE A 341 16.33 18.74 -12.08
CA PHE A 341 15.19 18.12 -12.74
C PHE A 341 15.60 16.92 -13.61
N LEU A 342 16.62 17.08 -14.45
CA LEU A 342 17.11 16.01 -15.33
C LEU A 342 17.70 14.84 -14.55
N GLU A 343 18.49 15.13 -13.51
CA GLU A 343 19.07 14.11 -12.63
C GLU A 343 17.97 13.29 -11.92
N ASP A 344 16.87 13.92 -11.51
CA ASP A 344 15.73 13.21 -10.91
C ASP A 344 14.98 12.32 -11.91
N GLN A 345 14.92 12.69 -13.19
CA GLN A 345 14.33 11.83 -14.23
C GLN A 345 15.23 10.64 -14.54
N ILE A 346 16.56 10.86 -14.56
CA ILE A 346 17.54 9.78 -14.72
C ILE A 346 17.41 8.78 -13.57
N LYS A 347 17.27 9.23 -12.31
CA LYS A 347 17.07 8.34 -11.16
C LYS A 347 15.80 7.51 -11.30
N LEU A 348 14.69 8.12 -11.74
CA LEU A 348 13.43 7.40 -11.93
C LEU A 348 13.55 6.32 -13.02
N LEU A 349 14.19 6.65 -14.14
CA LEU A 349 14.49 5.72 -15.23
C LEU A 349 15.41 4.58 -14.78
N GLN A 350 16.48 4.91 -14.07
CA GLN A 350 17.41 3.91 -13.54
C GLN A 350 16.72 2.94 -12.59
N GLY A 351 15.93 3.45 -11.63
CA GLY A 351 15.17 2.60 -10.72
C GLY A 351 14.12 1.75 -11.44
N THR A 352 13.59 2.21 -12.59
CA THR A 352 12.70 1.39 -13.41
C THR A 352 13.47 0.29 -14.14
N LEU A 353 14.65 0.61 -14.69
CA LEU A 353 15.54 -0.35 -15.34
C LEU A 353 16.00 -1.45 -14.38
N ASP A 354 16.35 -1.09 -13.15
CA ASP A 354 16.83 -2.02 -12.12
C ASP A 354 15.78 -3.09 -11.73
N GLU A 355 14.49 -2.81 -11.96
CA GLU A 355 13.39 -3.71 -11.59
C GLU A 355 12.95 -4.65 -12.72
N VAL A 356 13.29 -4.32 -13.98
CA VAL A 356 12.83 -5.04 -15.18
C VAL A 356 13.95 -5.91 -15.75
N TYR A 357 13.91 -7.20 -15.43
CA TYR A 357 14.87 -8.19 -15.89
C TYR A 357 14.23 -9.57 -16.00
N ALA A 358 14.81 -10.44 -16.83
CA ALA A 358 14.38 -11.84 -16.89
C ALA A 358 14.82 -12.57 -15.61
N LEU A 359 13.95 -13.41 -15.06
CA LEU A 359 14.35 -14.33 -14.00
C LEU A 359 15.16 -15.48 -14.62
N ASP A 360 16.31 -15.82 -14.03
CA ASP A 360 17.08 -17.00 -14.42
C ASP A 360 16.28 -18.29 -14.13
N ASP A 361 16.40 -19.29 -15.01
CA ASP A 361 15.66 -20.57 -14.97
C ASP A 361 15.93 -21.46 -13.74
#